data_AF-A0A2S8ZAW8-F1
#
_entry.id   AF-A0A2S8ZAW8-F1
#
_cell.length_a   1.000
_cell.length_b   1.000
_cell.length_c   1.000
_cell.angle_alpha   90.00
_cell.angle_beta   90.00
_cell.angle_gamma   90.00
#
_symmetry.space_group_name_H-M   'P 1'
#
loop_
_entity.id
_entity.type
_entity.pdbx_description
1 polymer ?
#
loop_
_entity_poly.entity_id
_entity_poly.type
_entity_poly.pdbx_seq_one_letter_code
_entity_poly.pdbx_strand_id
1 'polypeptide(L)'
;MIPRALQPDLETAEARHDAVLHELHAYTRFVDEHGDENGSAYESMSARIRQLTGKDTSSVNLAEWWEGEGAEVLAFRLSLPDPPTAALGSDDIRAIVHWLKAPRLPRSGSFAEDFEIYLDDYYYELLRRNCSRYDHRLLFGSRRSPDGTRTEMTVEEAVEWLLAPAKSLRPPEV
;
A
#
# COMPACT_ATOMS: atom_id res chain seq x y z
N MET A 1 -16.61 -7.16 -8.54
CA MET A 1 -16.09 -5.78 -8.75
C MET A 1 -15.97 -5.15 -7.37
N ILE A 2 -14.88 -4.44 -7.10
CA ILE A 2 -14.69 -3.76 -5.80
C ILE A 2 -15.65 -2.56 -5.73
N PRO A 3 -16.46 -2.40 -4.66
CA PRO A 3 -17.34 -1.26 -4.49
C PRO A 3 -16.59 0.07 -4.56
N ARG A 4 -17.20 1.12 -5.14
CA ARG A 4 -16.58 2.44 -5.29
C ARG A 4 -16.06 3.03 -3.96
N ALA A 5 -16.78 2.81 -2.86
CA ALA A 5 -16.38 3.29 -1.54
C ALA A 5 -15.09 2.63 -0.99
N LEU A 6 -14.67 1.51 -1.58
CA LEU A 6 -13.46 0.76 -1.23
C LEU A 6 -12.36 0.92 -2.28
N GLN A 7 -12.61 1.69 -3.35
CA GLN A 7 -11.61 1.96 -4.38
C GLN A 7 -10.70 3.13 -3.96
N PRO A 8 -9.44 3.14 -4.41
CA PRO A 8 -8.52 4.24 -4.16
C PRO A 8 -9.04 5.54 -4.78
N ASP A 9 -8.88 6.65 -4.06
CA ASP A 9 -9.20 7.99 -4.53
C ASP A 9 -8.03 8.56 -5.36
N LEU A 10 -7.97 8.12 -6.62
CA LEU A 10 -6.91 8.51 -7.56
C LEU A 10 -7.00 9.98 -7.97
N GLU A 11 -8.19 10.58 -7.97
CA GLU A 11 -8.38 12.00 -8.31
C GLU A 11 -7.67 12.89 -7.27
N THR A 12 -7.88 12.59 -5.98
CA THR A 12 -7.17 13.27 -4.90
C THR A 12 -5.66 13.01 -4.94
N ALA A 13 -5.23 11.79 -5.29
CA ALA A 13 -3.82 11.46 -5.42
C ALA A 13 -3.14 12.26 -6.54
N GLU A 14 -3.77 12.33 -7.71
CA GLU A 14 -3.29 13.08 -8.88
C GLU A 14 -3.18 14.57 -8.56
N ALA A 15 -4.18 15.15 -7.90
CA ALA A 15 -4.18 16.56 -7.52
C ALA A 15 -3.06 16.95 -6.53
N ARG A 16 -2.48 15.99 -5.80
CA ARG A 16 -1.43 16.21 -4.79
C ARG A 16 -0.04 15.81 -5.28
N HIS A 17 0.04 14.93 -6.26
CA HIS A 17 1.26 14.21 -6.65
C HIS A 17 2.42 15.15 -6.94
N ASP A 18 2.23 16.12 -7.85
CA ASP A 18 3.28 17.07 -8.25
C ASP A 18 3.81 17.88 -7.07
N ALA A 19 2.94 18.28 -6.15
CA ALA A 19 3.34 19.06 -4.97
C ALA A 19 4.17 18.22 -3.99
N VAL A 20 3.80 16.96 -3.79
CA VAL A 20 4.57 16.04 -2.93
C VAL A 20 5.92 15.70 -3.59
N LEU A 21 5.93 15.43 -4.89
CA LEU A 21 7.15 15.15 -5.65
C LEU A 21 8.12 16.33 -5.61
N HIS A 22 7.59 17.55 -5.73
CA HIS A 22 8.37 18.77 -5.58
C HIS A 22 9.07 18.85 -4.23
N GLU A 23 8.38 18.56 -3.13
CA GLU A 23 8.95 18.59 -1.79
C GLU A 23 10.10 17.58 -1.61
N LEU A 24 9.93 16.35 -2.13
CA LEU A 24 10.97 15.32 -2.09
C LEU A 24 12.23 15.77 -2.86
N HIS A 25 12.07 16.29 -4.08
CA HIS A 25 13.20 16.77 -4.88
C HIS A 25 13.84 18.04 -4.32
N ALA A 26 13.06 18.95 -3.75
CA ALA A 26 13.57 20.15 -3.11
C ALA A 26 14.46 19.80 -1.90
N TYR A 27 14.05 18.82 -1.11
CA TYR A 27 14.87 18.29 -0.01
C TYR A 27 16.17 17.66 -0.52
N THR A 28 16.11 16.77 -1.53
CA THR A 28 17.32 16.15 -2.10
C THR A 28 18.32 17.20 -2.59
N ARG A 29 17.85 18.19 -3.36
CA ARG A 29 18.72 19.29 -3.83
C ARG A 29 19.32 20.08 -2.67
N PHE A 30 18.54 20.36 -1.65
CA PHE A 30 19.04 21.07 -0.48
C PHE A 30 20.15 20.29 0.23
N VAL A 31 19.96 18.98 0.44
CA VAL A 31 20.95 18.11 1.08
C VAL A 31 22.22 17.99 0.24
N ASP A 32 22.10 17.86 -1.09
CA ASP A 32 23.25 17.80 -1.99
C ASP A 32 24.11 19.07 -1.93
N GLU A 33 23.47 20.23 -1.77
CA GLU A 33 24.14 21.54 -1.75
C GLU A 33 24.66 21.94 -0.36
N HIS A 34 23.94 21.60 0.71
CA HIS A 34 24.15 22.16 2.05
C HIS A 34 24.35 21.10 3.16
N GLY A 35 24.02 19.84 2.89
CA GLY A 35 23.87 18.82 3.92
C GLY A 35 22.63 19.04 4.82
N ASP A 36 22.36 18.08 5.71
CA ASP A 36 21.30 18.19 6.73
C ASP A 36 21.69 17.41 8.01
N GLU A 37 22.88 17.71 8.55
CA GLU A 37 23.47 16.99 9.69
C GLU A 37 22.58 16.98 10.94
N ASN A 38 21.70 17.97 11.08
CA ASN A 38 20.78 18.11 12.21
C ASN A 38 19.33 17.66 11.91
N GLY A 39 19.05 17.19 10.68
CA GLY A 39 17.73 16.73 10.24
C GLY A 39 16.66 17.81 10.11
N SER A 40 17.02 19.09 10.18
CA SER A 40 16.04 20.19 10.18
C SER A 40 15.35 20.37 8.83
N ALA A 41 16.06 20.11 7.72
CA ALA A 41 15.47 20.15 6.39
C ALA A 41 14.53 18.96 6.19
N TYR A 42 14.91 17.78 6.68
CA TYR A 42 14.08 16.58 6.68
C TYR A 42 12.76 16.81 7.42
N GLU A 43 12.81 17.32 8.65
CA GLU A 43 11.61 17.59 9.45
C GLU A 43 10.71 18.63 8.78
N SER A 44 11.31 19.65 8.15
CA SER A 44 10.56 20.69 7.43
C SER A 44 9.84 20.13 6.20
N MET A 45 10.52 19.30 5.39
CA MET A 45 9.92 18.59 4.26
C MET A 45 8.80 17.66 4.74
N SER A 46 9.07 16.85 5.76
CA SER A 46 8.11 15.92 6.35
C SER A 46 6.85 16.64 6.82
N ALA A 47 6.98 17.77 7.51
CA ALA A 47 5.85 18.59 7.95
C ALA A 47 5.02 19.14 6.77
N ARG A 48 5.66 19.60 5.68
CA ARG A 48 4.94 20.07 4.48
C ARG A 48 4.20 18.94 3.78
N ILE A 49 4.82 17.76 3.64
CA ILE A 49 4.15 16.57 3.09
C ILE A 49 2.95 16.16 3.95
N ARG A 50 3.07 16.16 5.29
CA ARG A 50 1.93 15.90 6.19
C ARG A 50 0.81 16.92 5.98
N GLN A 51 1.15 18.19 5.79
CA GLN A 51 0.16 19.24 5.52
C GLN A 51 -0.56 19.03 4.18
N LEU A 52 0.15 18.63 3.13
CA LEU A 52 -0.40 18.38 1.80
C LEU A 52 -1.33 17.14 1.78
N THR A 53 -0.96 16.10 2.51
CA THR A 53 -1.56 14.76 2.37
C THR A 53 -2.51 14.40 3.51
N GLY A 54 -2.33 15.02 4.68
CA GLY A 54 -2.99 14.63 5.92
C GLY A 54 -2.50 13.29 6.49
N LYS A 55 -1.46 12.68 5.90
CA LYS A 55 -0.90 11.41 6.35
C LYS A 55 0.11 11.58 7.46
N ASP A 56 0.21 10.56 8.31
CA ASP A 56 1.41 10.38 9.13
C ASP A 56 2.55 9.82 8.25
N THR A 57 3.70 10.48 8.32
CA THR A 57 4.92 10.09 7.62
C THR A 57 5.97 9.48 8.55
N SER A 58 5.67 9.32 9.84
CA SER A 58 6.62 8.84 10.86
C SER A 58 7.21 7.46 10.56
N SER A 59 6.44 6.59 9.89
CA SER A 59 6.85 5.24 9.53
C SER A 59 7.50 5.13 8.15
N VAL A 60 7.66 6.24 7.43
CA VAL A 60 8.19 6.28 6.06
C VAL A 60 9.55 6.95 6.08
N ASN A 61 10.58 6.28 5.55
CA ASN A 61 11.85 6.94 5.29
C ASN A 61 11.71 7.80 4.03
N LEU A 62 11.48 9.10 4.21
CA LEU A 62 11.31 10.05 3.11
C LEU A 62 12.63 10.43 2.43
N ALA A 63 13.78 10.08 3.03
CA ALA A 63 15.09 10.42 2.49
C ALA A 63 15.57 9.32 1.54
N GLU A 64 15.47 8.05 1.92
CA GLU A 64 16.06 6.92 1.17
C GLU A 64 15.16 6.35 0.07
N TRP A 65 14.40 7.21 -0.62
CA TRP A 65 13.51 6.76 -1.71
C TRP A 65 14.25 6.16 -2.89
N TRP A 66 15.55 6.46 -3.05
CA TRP A 66 16.42 5.89 -4.08
C TRP A 66 16.72 4.39 -3.84
N GLU A 67 16.55 3.87 -2.62
CA GLU A 67 16.67 2.43 -2.34
C GLU A 67 15.39 1.66 -2.66
N GLY A 68 14.28 2.39 -2.87
CA GLY A 68 12.99 1.86 -3.24
C GLY A 68 12.69 2.03 -4.72
N GLU A 69 11.48 2.50 -5.02
CA GLU A 69 10.93 2.56 -6.38
C GLU A 69 11.00 3.96 -7.00
N GLY A 70 11.79 4.87 -6.40
CA GLY A 70 11.96 6.24 -6.86
C GLY A 70 11.04 7.26 -6.18
N ALA A 71 11.31 8.54 -6.42
CA ALA A 71 10.59 9.64 -5.81
C ALA A 71 9.14 9.75 -6.32
N GLU A 72 8.90 9.38 -7.59
CA GLU A 72 7.61 9.42 -8.25
C GLU A 72 6.61 8.45 -7.62
N VAL A 73 7.06 7.23 -7.33
CA VAL A 73 6.24 6.20 -6.67
C VAL A 73 6.03 6.55 -5.19
N LEU A 74 7.06 7.06 -4.51
CA LEU A 74 6.90 7.54 -3.14
C LEU A 74 5.90 8.70 -3.06
N ALA A 75 5.99 9.68 -3.96
CA ALA A 75 5.05 10.80 -4.04
C ALA A 75 3.61 10.31 -4.28
N PHE A 76 3.43 9.31 -5.14
CA PHE A 76 2.13 8.67 -5.35
C PHE A 76 1.58 8.04 -4.06
N ARG A 77 2.36 7.18 -3.39
CA ARG A 77 1.95 6.53 -2.14
C ARG A 77 1.57 7.53 -1.05
N LEU A 78 2.31 8.62 -0.94
CA LEU A 78 2.04 9.69 0.02
C LEU A 78 0.79 10.50 -0.36
N SER A 79 0.57 10.73 -1.65
CA SER A 79 -0.57 11.50 -2.17
C SER A 79 -1.89 10.75 -2.07
N LEU A 80 -1.87 9.43 -2.23
CA LEU A 80 -3.03 8.57 -2.24
C LEU A 80 -3.68 8.49 -0.85
N PRO A 81 -4.94 8.92 -0.65
CA PRO A 81 -5.60 8.84 0.65
C PRO A 81 -5.58 7.43 1.28
N ASP A 82 -5.54 7.37 2.60
CA ASP A 82 -5.64 6.11 3.34
C ASP A 82 -6.97 5.38 3.04
N PRO A 83 -6.97 4.04 3.00
CA PRO A 83 -8.20 3.28 2.84
C PRO A 83 -9.13 3.49 4.04
N PRO A 84 -10.46 3.48 3.80
CA PRO A 84 -11.45 3.72 4.85
C PRO A 84 -11.52 2.58 5.86
N THR A 85 -12.00 2.90 7.06
CA THR A 85 -12.53 1.90 7.99
C THR A 85 -13.96 1.56 7.58
N ALA A 86 -14.19 0.30 7.22
CA ALA A 86 -15.47 -0.20 6.74
C ALA A 86 -15.68 -1.67 7.14
N ALA A 87 -16.93 -2.07 7.36
CA ALA A 87 -17.26 -3.48 7.50
C ALA A 87 -17.17 -4.16 6.12
N LEU A 88 -16.29 -5.15 5.99
CA LEU A 88 -16.09 -5.88 4.73
C LEU A 88 -16.90 -7.18 4.74
N GLY A 89 -17.76 -7.34 3.74
CA GLY A 89 -18.46 -8.60 3.48
C GLY A 89 -17.58 -9.60 2.73
N SER A 90 -18.07 -10.84 2.61
CA SER A 90 -17.39 -11.89 1.84
C SER A 90 -17.14 -11.50 0.38
N ASP A 91 -18.09 -10.81 -0.25
CA ASP A 91 -17.97 -10.37 -1.64
C ASP A 91 -16.93 -9.25 -1.82
N ASP A 92 -16.84 -8.34 -0.85
CA ASP A 92 -15.82 -7.27 -0.85
C ASP A 92 -14.42 -7.87 -0.72
N ILE A 93 -14.23 -8.73 0.29
CA ILE A 93 -12.96 -9.43 0.52
C ILE A 93 -12.58 -10.26 -0.71
N ARG A 94 -13.54 -11.00 -1.29
CA ARG A 94 -13.29 -11.81 -2.50
C ARG A 94 -12.82 -10.93 -3.65
N ALA A 95 -13.47 -9.80 -3.89
CA ALA A 95 -13.09 -8.90 -4.97
C ALA A 95 -11.69 -8.29 -4.75
N ILE A 96 -11.36 -7.90 -3.51
CA ILE A 96 -10.05 -7.34 -3.15
C ILE A 96 -8.95 -8.40 -3.27
N VAL A 97 -9.14 -9.60 -2.71
CA VAL A 97 -8.15 -10.69 -2.77
C VAL A 97 -7.95 -11.16 -4.21
N HIS A 98 -9.02 -11.27 -4.99
CA HIS A 98 -8.91 -11.58 -6.41
C HIS A 98 -8.11 -10.51 -7.15
N TRP A 99 -8.35 -9.22 -6.84
CA TRP A 99 -7.56 -8.13 -7.39
C TRP A 99 -6.07 -8.31 -7.01
N LEU A 100 -5.74 -8.50 -5.73
CA LEU A 100 -4.35 -8.64 -5.27
C LEU A 100 -3.60 -9.84 -5.88
N LYS A 101 -4.31 -10.95 -6.17
CA LYS A 101 -3.71 -12.15 -6.78
C LYS A 101 -3.66 -12.11 -8.31
N ALA A 102 -4.41 -11.23 -8.95
CA ALA A 102 -4.41 -11.12 -10.40
C ALA A 102 -3.10 -10.45 -10.88
N PRO A 103 -2.36 -11.07 -11.83
CA PRO A 103 -1.17 -10.44 -12.38
C PRO A 103 -1.56 -9.16 -13.14
N ARG A 104 -0.76 -8.11 -12.95
CA ARG A 104 -0.90 -6.84 -13.68
C ARG A 104 0.35 -6.57 -14.48
N LEU A 105 0.14 -6.06 -15.68
CA LEU A 105 1.21 -5.54 -16.51
C LEU A 105 1.24 -4.02 -16.36
N PRO A 106 2.43 -3.40 -16.33
CA PRO A 106 2.54 -1.96 -16.37
C PRO A 106 1.82 -1.43 -17.61
N ARG A 107 1.07 -0.35 -17.42
CA ARG A 107 0.41 0.41 -18.48
C ARG A 107 0.90 1.85 -18.41
N SER A 108 0.65 2.61 -19.46
CA SER A 108 0.95 4.03 -19.46
C SER A 108 -0.02 4.84 -20.30
N GLY A 109 -0.17 6.10 -19.94
CA GLY A 109 -0.98 7.07 -20.69
C GLY A 109 -1.88 7.95 -19.82
N SER A 110 -2.21 7.50 -18.62
CA SER A 110 -2.93 8.28 -17.61
C SER A 110 -2.34 8.02 -16.23
N PHE A 111 -2.53 8.96 -15.30
CA PHE A 111 -2.07 8.82 -13.91
C PHE A 111 -2.51 7.49 -13.28
N ALA A 112 -3.77 7.11 -13.51
CA ALA A 112 -4.31 5.84 -13.02
C ALA A 112 -3.60 4.61 -13.61
N GLU A 113 -3.20 4.65 -14.89
CA GLU A 113 -2.51 3.56 -15.56
C GLU A 113 -1.04 3.47 -15.15
N ASP A 114 -0.38 4.61 -15.01
CA ASP A 114 1.02 4.71 -14.63
C ASP A 114 1.25 4.14 -13.21
N PHE A 115 0.28 4.31 -12.31
CA PHE A 115 0.41 3.90 -10.91
C PHE A 115 -0.41 2.65 -10.51
N GLU A 116 -1.13 2.01 -11.44
CA GLU A 116 -2.02 0.88 -11.13
C GLU A 116 -1.32 -0.26 -10.38
N ILE A 117 -0.08 -0.57 -10.76
CA ILE A 117 0.69 -1.69 -10.20
C ILE A 117 1.09 -1.47 -8.74
N TYR A 118 1.07 -0.22 -8.26
CA TYR A 118 1.43 0.15 -6.88
C TYR A 118 0.20 0.29 -5.96
N LEU A 119 -0.99 -0.07 -6.45
CA LEU A 119 -2.24 -0.03 -5.65
C LEU A 119 -2.41 -1.25 -4.74
N ASP A 120 -1.52 -2.24 -4.83
CA ASP A 120 -1.53 -3.40 -3.95
C ASP A 120 -1.35 -3.00 -2.48
N ASP A 121 -0.44 -2.07 -2.18
CA ASP A 121 -0.25 -1.51 -0.83
C ASP A 121 -1.55 -0.93 -0.26
N TYR A 122 -2.33 -0.21 -1.06
CA TYR A 122 -3.62 0.33 -0.64
C TYR A 122 -4.59 -0.79 -0.24
N TYR A 123 -4.66 -1.86 -1.02
CA TYR A 123 -5.57 -2.97 -0.75
C TYR A 123 -5.09 -3.88 0.38
N TYR A 124 -3.78 -4.08 0.54
CA TYR A 124 -3.21 -4.72 1.72
C TYR A 124 -3.56 -3.94 2.98
N GLU A 125 -3.45 -2.62 2.93
CA GLU A 125 -3.81 -1.74 4.04
C GLU A 125 -5.31 -1.77 4.34
N LEU A 126 -6.15 -1.78 3.31
CA LEU A 126 -7.61 -1.90 3.46
C LEU A 126 -7.99 -3.20 4.18
N LEU A 127 -7.36 -4.33 3.83
CA LEU A 127 -7.57 -5.60 4.53
C LEU A 127 -6.99 -5.55 5.96
N ARG A 128 -5.79 -4.99 6.15
CA ARG A 128 -5.14 -4.89 7.47
C ARG A 128 -5.97 -4.08 8.47
N ARG A 129 -6.58 -2.98 8.04
CA ARG A 129 -7.41 -2.11 8.88
C ARG A 129 -8.73 -2.73 9.27
N ASN A 130 -9.32 -3.55 8.39
CA ASN A 130 -10.71 -3.97 8.51
C ASN A 130 -10.89 -5.47 8.82
N CYS A 131 -9.84 -6.28 8.67
CA CYS A 131 -9.88 -7.71 8.99
C CYS A 131 -8.88 -8.05 10.10
N SER A 132 -9.38 -8.39 11.29
CA SER A 132 -8.54 -8.65 12.47
C SER A 132 -7.58 -9.84 12.33
N ARG A 133 -7.82 -10.73 11.35
CA ARG A 133 -6.98 -11.89 11.04
C ARG A 133 -6.03 -11.65 9.88
N TYR A 134 -5.88 -10.40 9.42
CA TYR A 134 -4.98 -10.08 8.34
C TYR A 134 -3.54 -10.50 8.69
N ASP A 135 -2.97 -11.34 7.83
CA ASP A 135 -1.57 -11.73 7.84
C ASP A 135 -1.09 -11.83 6.40
N HIS A 136 -0.27 -10.87 5.97
CA HIS A 136 0.19 -10.77 4.59
C HIS A 136 0.93 -12.04 4.14
N ARG A 137 1.85 -12.55 4.97
CA ARG A 137 2.67 -13.73 4.65
C ARG A 137 1.80 -14.97 4.50
N LEU A 138 0.77 -15.09 5.32
CA LEU A 138 -0.14 -16.22 5.28
C LEU A 138 -1.04 -16.20 4.03
N LEU A 139 -1.58 -15.03 3.67
CA LEU A 139 -2.56 -14.86 2.59
C LEU A 139 -1.93 -14.85 1.18
N PHE A 140 -0.75 -14.24 1.06
CA PHE A 140 -0.09 -13.98 -0.23
C PHE A 140 1.29 -14.63 -0.35
N GLY A 141 1.81 -15.21 0.74
CA GLY A 141 3.04 -15.99 0.69
C GLY A 141 2.81 -17.42 0.23
N SER A 142 3.79 -17.95 -0.50
CA SER A 142 3.85 -19.36 -0.85
C SER A 142 4.31 -20.21 0.34
N ARG A 143 3.63 -21.34 0.54
CA ARG A 143 3.94 -22.36 1.54
C ARG A 143 4.47 -23.60 0.86
N ARG A 144 5.17 -24.43 1.61
CA ARG A 144 5.68 -25.70 1.11
C ARG A 144 4.93 -26.82 1.81
N SER A 145 4.23 -27.63 1.03
CA SER A 145 3.60 -28.85 1.50
C SER A 145 4.67 -29.90 1.88
N PRO A 146 4.35 -30.94 2.68
CA PRO A 146 5.29 -31.99 3.07
C PRO A 146 5.93 -32.76 1.90
N ASP A 147 5.25 -32.80 0.75
CA ASP A 147 5.73 -33.38 -0.52
C ASP A 147 6.72 -32.45 -1.26
N GLY A 148 6.98 -31.25 -0.72
CA GLY A 148 7.85 -30.25 -1.29
C GLY A 148 7.18 -29.29 -2.28
N THR A 149 5.89 -29.47 -2.58
CA THR A 149 5.12 -28.65 -3.51
C THR A 149 4.87 -27.26 -2.93
N ARG A 150 5.06 -26.22 -3.75
CA ARG A 150 4.71 -24.85 -3.36
C ARG A 150 3.23 -24.59 -3.61
N THR A 151 2.51 -24.21 -2.57
CA THR A 151 1.09 -23.87 -2.61
C THR A 151 0.89 -22.44 -2.11
N GLU A 152 -0.18 -21.80 -2.57
CA GLU A 152 -0.63 -20.51 -2.09
C GLU A 152 -2.10 -20.62 -1.71
N MET A 153 -2.58 -19.76 -0.81
CA MET A 153 -4.01 -19.70 -0.53
C MET A 153 -4.76 -19.30 -1.80
N THR A 154 -5.81 -20.03 -2.10
CA THR A 154 -6.83 -19.64 -3.08
C THR A 154 -7.58 -18.39 -2.60
N VAL A 155 -8.35 -17.77 -3.50
CA VAL A 155 -9.18 -16.62 -3.15
C VAL A 155 -10.21 -17.01 -2.08
N GLU A 156 -10.82 -18.18 -2.22
CA GLU A 156 -11.85 -18.70 -1.32
C GLU A 156 -11.29 -19.00 0.07
N GLU A 157 -10.14 -19.67 0.16
CA GLU A 157 -9.47 -19.91 1.44
C GLU A 157 -9.10 -18.61 2.16
N ALA A 158 -8.66 -17.60 1.41
CA ALA A 158 -8.33 -16.29 1.97
C ALA A 158 -9.59 -15.57 2.51
N VAL A 159 -10.71 -15.64 1.79
CA VAL A 159 -12.01 -15.11 2.25
C VAL A 159 -12.45 -15.80 3.54
N GLU A 160 -12.40 -17.13 3.58
CA GLU A 160 -12.75 -17.90 4.77
C GLU A 160 -11.86 -17.54 5.97
N TRP A 161 -10.55 -17.43 5.76
CA TRP A 161 -9.60 -17.06 6.81
C TRP A 161 -9.87 -15.67 7.38
N LEU A 162 -10.10 -14.68 6.51
CA LEU A 162 -10.31 -13.29 6.91
C LEU A 162 -11.64 -13.09 7.64
N LEU A 163 -12.65 -13.92 7.37
CA LEU A 163 -13.96 -13.89 8.02
C LEU A 163 -14.05 -14.77 9.28
N ALA A 164 -13.15 -15.74 9.44
CA ALA A 164 -13.20 -16.66 10.56
C ALA A 164 -13.10 -15.90 11.91
N PRO A 165 -13.92 -16.25 12.93
CA PRO A 165 -13.74 -15.67 14.25
C PRO A 165 -12.38 -16.05 14.83
N ALA A 166 -11.75 -15.15 15.58
CA ALA A 166 -10.40 -15.33 16.13
C ALA A 166 -10.25 -16.58 17.04
N LYS A 167 -11.36 -17.17 17.51
CA LYS A 167 -11.38 -18.37 18.37
C LYS A 167 -11.56 -19.70 17.63
N SER A 168 -11.80 -19.70 16.32
CA SER A 168 -11.98 -20.92 15.55
C SER A 168 -10.84 -21.12 14.56
N LEU A 169 -10.30 -22.35 14.59
CA LEU A 169 -9.29 -22.94 13.71
C LEU A 169 -7.83 -22.72 14.12
N ARG A 170 -7.14 -23.85 14.32
CA ARG A 170 -5.67 -23.92 14.31
C ARG A 170 -5.19 -23.42 12.94
N PRO A 171 -4.04 -22.72 12.85
CA PRO A 171 -3.43 -22.45 11.56
C PRO A 171 -3.28 -23.78 10.78
N PRO A 172 -3.42 -23.77 9.45
CA PRO A 172 -3.20 -24.96 8.63
C PRO A 172 -1.82 -25.56 8.99
N GLU A 173 -1.77 -26.86 9.23
CA GLU A 173 -0.55 -27.54 9.69
C GLU A 173 0.61 -27.31 8.71
N VAL A 174 1.80 -27.13 9.29
CA VAL A 174 3.09 -26.82 8.64
C VAL A 174 3.68 -28.07 8.03
#